data_AF-A0A453JAY4-F1
#
_entry.id   AF-A0A453JAY4-F1
#
_cell.length_a   1.000
_cell.length_b   1.000
_cell.length_c   1.000
_cell.angle_alpha   90.00
_cell.angle_beta   90.00
_cell.angle_gamma   90.00
#
_symmetry.space_group_name_H-M   'P 1'
#
loop_
_entity.id
_entity.type
_entity.pdbx_description
1 polymer ?
#
loop_
_entity_poly.entity_id
_entity_poly.type
_entity_poly.pdbx_seq_one_letter_code
_entity_poly.pdbx_strand_id
1 'polypeptide(L)' 'MARRLVLKTGLNIILACNIPKDSPMLEAAAERKLVEKLRSLGYIRSITGEANAHADGYL' A
#
# COMPACT_ATOMS: atom_id res chain seq x y z
N MET A 1 -12.35 -0.26 3.74
CA MET A 1 -11.02 -0.25 3.08
C MET A 1 -9.90 0.34 3.95
N ALA A 2 -9.99 1.62 4.40
CA ALA A 2 -8.92 2.32 5.14
C ALA A 2 -8.25 1.51 6.26
N ARG A 3 -9.05 1.03 7.23
CA ARG A 3 -8.55 0.24 8.36
C ARG A 3 -7.74 -1.00 7.92
N ARG A 4 -8.21 -1.69 6.89
CA ARG A 4 -7.56 -2.90 6.37
C ARG A 4 -6.21 -2.58 5.74
N LEU A 5 -6.14 -1.43 5.06
CA LEU A 5 -4.92 -0.95 4.42
C LEU A 5 -3.87 -0.53 5.45
N VAL A 6 -4.26 0.18 6.52
CA VAL A 6 -3.37 0.53 7.63
C VAL A 6 -2.78 -0.73 8.27
N LEU A 7 -3.62 -1.73 8.59
CA LEU A 7 -3.15 -2.98 9.18
C LEU A 7 -2.24 -3.80 8.25
N LYS A 8 -2.52 -3.77 6.93
CA LYS A 8 -1.76 -4.54 5.94
C LYS A 8 -0.41 -3.90 5.58
N THR A 9 -0.33 -2.56 5.64
CA THR A 9 0.85 -1.80 5.18
C THR A 9 1.69 -1.24 6.31
N GLY A 10 1.13 -1.12 7.52
CA GLY A 10 1.77 -0.44 8.65
C GLY A 10 1.84 1.08 8.50
N LEU A 11 1.24 1.64 7.45
CA LEU A 11 1.27 3.07 7.15
C LEU A 11 0.01 3.76 7.67
N ASN A 12 0.14 4.99 8.16
CA ASN A 12 -1.01 5.84 8.44
C ASN A 12 -1.58 6.36 7.11
N ILE A 13 -2.78 5.90 6.74
CA ILE A 13 -3.39 6.18 5.44
C ILE A 13 -4.73 6.87 5.63
N ILE A 14 -4.81 8.09 5.12
CA ILE A 14 -6.06 8.86 4.98
C ILE A 14 -6.58 8.61 3.56
N LEU A 15 -7.78 8.05 3.46
CA LEU A 15 -8.43 7.80 2.17
C LEU A 15 -9.50 8.88 1.91
N ALA A 16 -9.33 9.61 0.81
CA ALA A 16 -10.40 10.42 0.22
C ALA A 16 -10.77 9.79 -1.13
N CYS A 17 -11.76 8.89 -1.12
CA CYS A 17 -12.20 8.20 -2.33
C CYS A 17 -13.73 8.13 -2.42
N ASN A 18 -14.25 8.44 -3.60
CA ASN A 18 -15.67 8.40 -3.93
C ASN A 18 -16.00 7.12 -4.71
N ILE A 19 -15.88 5.97 -4.05
CA ILE A 19 -16.16 4.66 -4.66
C ILE A 19 -17.60 4.26 -4.30
N PRO A 20 -18.42 3.83 -5.28
CA PRO A 20 -19.77 3.36 -5.00
C PRO A 20 -19.74 2.11 -4.11
N LYS A 21 -20.45 2.16 -2.98
CA LYS A 21 -20.47 1.09 -1.95
C LYS A 21 -21.16 -0.20 -2.41
N ASP A 22 -21.93 -0.13 -3.50
CA ASP A 22 -22.70 -1.27 -4.02
C ASP A 22 -21.84 -2.24 -4.86
N SER A 23 -20.55 -1.91 -5.09
CA SER A 23 -19.65 -2.75 -5.85
C SER A 23 -18.39 -3.13 -5.05
N PRO A 24 -18.45 -4.22 -4.25
CA PRO A 24 -17.31 -4.69 -3.47
C PRO A 24 -16.10 -5.08 -4.36
N MET A 25 -16.35 -5.47 -5.62
CA MET A 25 -15.28 -5.74 -6.59
C MET A 25 -14.49 -4.47 -6.96
N LEU A 26 -15.15 -3.33 -7.06
CA LEU A 26 -14.51 -2.05 -7.38
C LEU A 26 -13.65 -1.54 -6.23
N GLU A 27 -14.14 -1.68 -4.99
CA GLU A 27 -13.35 -1.39 -3.78
C GLU A 27 -12.09 -2.27 -3.71
N ALA A 28 -12.22 -3.57 -3.99
CA ALA A 28 -11.09 -4.49 -3.98
C ALA A 28 -10.06 -4.19 -5.08
N ALA A 29 -10.52 -3.78 -6.27
CA ALA A 29 -9.65 -3.37 -7.36
C ALA A 29 -8.88 -2.09 -7.02
N ALA A 30 -9.55 -1.08 -6.45
CA ALA A 30 -8.91 0.14 -5.98
C ALA A 30 -7.88 -0.13 -4.88
N GLU A 31 -8.22 -1.01 -3.92
CA GLU A 31 -7.29 -1.43 -2.86
C GLU A 31 -6.04 -2.10 -3.43
N ARG A 32 -6.21 -3.06 -4.36
CA ARG A 32 -5.08 -3.74 -5.02
C ARG A 32 -4.17 -2.75 -5.74
N LYS A 33 -4.74 -1.85 -6.54
CA LYS A 33 -3.97 -0.87 -7.32
C LYS A 33 -3.20 0.11 -6.42
N LEU A 34 -3.80 0.52 -5.29
CA LEU A 34 -3.12 1.38 -4.31
C LEU A 34 -1.95 0.65 -3.65
N VAL A 35 -2.13 -0.60 -3.21
CA VAL A 35 -1.06 -1.41 -2.61
C VAL A 35 0.10 -1.64 -3.59
N GLU A 36 -0.22 -1.94 -4.85
CA GLU A 36 0.78 -2.13 -5.91
C GLU A 36 1.59 -0.84 -6.13
N LYS A 37 0.92 0.31 -6.20
CA LYS A 37 1.60 1.61 -6.39
C LYS A 37 2.45 1.97 -5.18
N LEU A 38 1.95 1.79 -3.97
CA LEU A 38 2.69 2.03 -2.73
C LEU A 38 3.92 1.11 -2.60
N ARG A 39 3.83 -0.14 -3.08
CA ARG A 39 4.99 -1.05 -3.19
C ARG A 39 5.99 -0.54 -4.23
N SER A 40 5.52 -0.16 -5.42
CA SER A 40 6.37 0.37 -6.49
C SER A 40 7.10 1.65 -6.09
N LEU A 41 6.52 2.45 -5.19
CA LEU A 41 7.12 3.67 -4.64
C LEU A 41 8.05 3.40 -3.44
N GLY A 42 8.17 2.15 -2.98
CA GLY A 42 9.01 1.79 -1.83
C GLY A 42 8.41 2.09 -0.45
N TYR A 43 7.17 2.59 -0.38
CA TYR A 43 6.49 2.85 0.90
C TYR A 43 6.07 1.59 1.63
N ILE A 44 5.73 0.53 0.88
CA ILE A 44 5.43 -0.79 1.44
C ILE A 44 6.61 -1.70 1.11
N ARG A 45 7.42 -1.99 2.12
CA ARG A 45 8.49 -2.99 2.01
C ARG A 45 7.83 -4.36 2.00
N SER A 46 8.00 -5.12 0.92
CA SER A 46 7.68 -6.54 0.97
C SER A 46 8.65 -7.21 1.93
N ILE A 47 8.13 -7.93 2.92
CA ILE A 47 8.89 -8.69 3.92
C ILE A 47 9.85 -9.72 3.27
N THR A 48 9.73 -9.95 1.96
CA THR A 48 10.54 -10.87 1.14
C THR A 48 11.57 -10.18 0.24
N GLY A 49 11.95 -8.92 0.52
CA GLY A 49 12.89 -8.13 -0.30
C GLY A 49 14.04 -7.47 0.47
N GLU A 50 14.27 -7.84 1.72
CA GLU A 50 15.24 -7.20 2.62
C GLU A 50 16.61 -7.88 2.56
N ALA A 51 17.21 -7.95 1.36
CA ALA A 51 18.60 -8.36 1.22
C ALA A 51 19.47 -7.39 0.40
N ASN A 52 18.92 -6.41 -0.34
CA ASN A 52 19.73 -5.70 -1.36
C ASN A 52 19.54 -4.17 -1.48
N ALA A 53 19.06 -3.45 -0.45
CA ALA A 53 18.90 -1.99 -0.57
C ALA A 53 19.34 -1.18 0.67
N HIS A 54 20.43 -1.59 1.32
CA HIS A 54 21.14 -0.74 2.27
C HIS A 54 22.66 -0.84 2.07
N ALA A 55 23.10 -0.70 0.83
CA ALA A 55 24.45 -0.26 0.51
C ALA A 55 24.26 0.93 -0.43
N ASP A 56 24.03 2.11 0.14
CA ASP A 56 24.44 3.40 -0.43
C ASP A 56 23.98 4.53 0.50
N GLY A 57 24.94 4.97 1.33
CA GLY A 57 25.12 6.38 1.65
C GLY A 57 24.07 7.10 2.49
N TYR A 58 24.26 7.07 3.81
CA TYR A 58 24.18 8.30 4.60
C TYR A 58 25.28 8.25 5.68
N LEU A 59 26.00 9.37 5.82
CA LEU A 59 27.15 9.61 6.71
C LEU A 59 27.00 9.02 8.12
#